data_AF-A0A8T4Y4Y5-F1
#
_entry.id   AF-A0A8T4Y4Y5-F1
#
_cell.length_a   1.000
_cell.length_b   1.000
_cell.length_c   1.000
_cell.angle_alpha   90.00
_cell.angle_beta   90.00
_cell.angle_gamma   90.00
#
_symmetry.space_group_name_H-M   'P 1'
#
loop_
_entity.id
_entity.type
_entity.pdbx_description
1 polymer ?
#
loop_
_entity_poly.entity_id
_entity_poly.type
_entity_poly.pdbx_seq_one_letter_code
_entity_poly.pdbx_strand_id
1 'polypeptide(L)'
;MLERFASYPARVKVAKTIIELGFKVSKDGKIYCGPVEQSFQKIARALNVDRRVVKETVISILRDPELREIFMFLKPSGPLLSEVAKQLGFSVIEIYADSEKPGILAKAASIVASENISIRQAVAEDPDLSPEPKLILVLEKSTSGEALKKILEIEDVKKISVY
;
A
#
# COMPACT_ATOMS: atom_id res chain seq x y z
N MET A 1 1.68 15.31 -2.55
CA MET A 1 2.33 15.30 -1.20
C MET A 1 3.85 15.17 -1.28
N LEU A 2 4.38 14.12 -1.93
CA LEU A 2 5.82 13.88 -2.02
C LEU A 2 6.60 15.00 -2.75
N GLU A 3 5.92 15.75 -3.62
CA GLU A 3 6.46 16.94 -4.31
C GLU A 3 7.00 18.01 -3.35
N ARG A 4 6.44 18.12 -2.13
CA ARG A 4 6.95 19.05 -1.10
C ARG A 4 8.37 18.71 -0.61
N PHE A 5 8.86 17.51 -0.95
CA PHE A 5 10.23 17.05 -0.68
C PHE A 5 11.10 16.96 -1.94
N ALA A 6 10.58 17.31 -3.14
CA ALA A 6 11.23 17.04 -4.43
C ALA A 6 12.65 17.60 -4.56
N SER A 7 12.96 18.72 -3.87
CA SER A 7 14.30 19.32 -3.87
C SER A 7 15.35 18.47 -3.13
N TYR A 8 14.95 17.41 -2.40
CA TYR A 8 15.83 16.55 -1.60
C TYR A 8 15.48 15.07 -1.77
N PRO A 9 16.09 14.35 -2.74
CA PRO A 9 15.74 12.95 -3.04
C PRO A 9 15.78 12.01 -1.84
N ALA A 10 16.75 12.19 -0.93
CA ALA A 10 16.85 11.38 0.27
C ALA A 10 15.68 11.60 1.25
N ARG A 11 15.12 12.82 1.31
CA ARG A 11 13.93 13.12 2.14
C ARG A 11 12.66 12.57 1.51
N VAL A 12 12.53 12.61 0.17
CA VAL A 12 11.45 11.93 -0.55
C VAL A 12 11.43 10.45 -0.20
N LYS A 13 12.59 9.78 -0.22
CA LYS A 13 12.72 8.36 0.13
C LYS A 13 12.22 8.08 1.55
N VAL A 14 12.64 8.89 2.53
CA VAL A 14 12.19 8.73 3.93
C VAL A 14 10.68 8.96 4.06
N ALA A 15 10.15 10.03 3.48
CA ALA A 15 8.73 10.36 3.55
C ALA A 15 7.87 9.26 2.89
N LYS A 16 8.28 8.78 1.70
CA LYS A 16 7.62 7.68 0.99
C LYS A 16 7.56 6.42 1.85
N THR A 17 8.67 6.01 2.46
CA THR A 17 8.69 4.83 3.35
C THR A 17 7.81 5.00 4.60
N ILE A 18 7.76 6.19 5.19
CA ILE A 18 6.87 6.46 6.33
C ILE A 18 5.40 6.26 5.92
N ILE A 19 5.02 6.70 4.72
CA ILE A 19 3.67 6.50 4.17
C ILE A 19 3.40 5.02 3.88
N GLU A 20 4.28 4.36 3.13
CA GLU A 20 4.13 2.95 2.72
C GLU A 20 3.99 2.00 3.92
N LEU A 21 4.73 2.26 5.00
CA LEU A 21 4.66 1.45 6.22
C LEU A 21 3.56 1.91 7.19
N GLY A 22 2.83 2.98 6.86
CA GLY A 22 1.81 3.56 7.73
C GLY A 22 2.37 4.06 9.06
N PHE A 23 3.62 4.53 9.05
CA PHE A 23 4.28 5.03 10.24
C PHE A 23 3.74 6.40 10.64
N LYS A 24 3.35 6.51 11.90
CA LYS A 24 2.88 7.77 12.49
C LYS A 24 4.06 8.62 12.93
N VAL A 25 4.04 9.91 12.62
CA VAL A 25 4.94 10.91 13.23
C VAL A 25 4.21 11.60 14.38
N SER A 26 4.70 11.52 15.60
CA SER A 26 4.09 12.18 16.76
C SER A 26 4.48 13.66 16.87
N LYS A 27 3.73 14.42 17.66
CA LYS A 27 3.99 15.87 17.89
C LYS A 27 5.39 16.16 18.45
N ASP A 28 5.94 15.25 19.25
CA ASP A 28 7.30 15.33 19.81
C ASP A 28 8.39 14.83 18.84
N GLY A 29 8.03 14.51 17.60
CA GLY A 29 8.97 14.15 16.54
C GLY A 29 9.49 12.73 16.63
N LYS A 30 8.71 11.80 17.19
CA LYS A 30 9.01 10.37 17.17
C LYS A 30 8.22 9.67 16.08
N ILE A 31 8.70 8.50 15.65
CA ILE A 31 8.04 7.67 14.64
C ILE A 31 7.49 6.41 15.30
N TYR A 32 6.26 6.00 14.94
CA TYR A 32 5.60 4.83 15.50
C TYR A 32 5.02 3.92 14.42
N CYS A 33 5.15 2.61 14.62
CA CYS A 33 4.36 1.59 13.95
C CYS A 33 3.35 1.04 14.96
N GLY A 34 2.09 1.48 14.87
CA GLY A 34 1.10 1.19 15.91
C GLY A 34 1.59 1.69 17.29
N PRO A 35 1.63 0.83 18.32
CA PRO A 35 2.14 1.21 19.65
C PRO A 35 3.68 1.20 19.76
N VAL A 36 4.41 0.76 18.73
CA VAL A 36 5.85 0.51 18.81
C VAL A 36 6.65 1.69 18.27
N GLU A 37 7.45 2.34 19.13
CA GLU A 37 8.36 3.43 18.75
C GLU A 37 9.49 2.90 17.84
N GLN A 38 9.76 3.63 16.76
CA GLN A 38 10.79 3.32 15.77
C GLN A 38 11.99 4.24 15.93
N SER A 39 13.18 3.65 15.89
CA SER A 39 14.43 4.41 15.95
C SER A 39 14.78 5.01 14.59
N PHE A 40 15.13 6.30 14.57
CA PHE A 40 15.70 6.94 13.38
C PHE A 40 16.94 6.21 12.85
N GLN A 41 17.78 5.64 13.73
CA GLN A 41 18.97 4.92 13.30
C GLN A 41 18.62 3.64 12.53
N LYS A 42 17.56 2.93 12.95
CA LYS A 42 17.10 1.71 12.28
C LYS A 42 16.47 2.03 10.93
N ILE A 43 15.62 3.07 10.87
CA ILE A 43 15.04 3.56 9.61
C ILE A 43 16.13 4.01 8.65
N ALA A 44 17.09 4.81 9.11
CA ALA A 44 18.20 5.30 8.30
C ALA A 44 19.03 4.16 7.71
N ARG A 45 19.34 3.14 8.52
CA ARG A 45 20.04 1.94 8.07
C ARG A 45 19.25 1.17 7.02
N ALA A 46 17.95 0.96 7.23
CA ALA A 46 17.10 0.25 6.28
C ALA A 46 17.01 0.98 4.92
N LEU A 47 17.06 2.31 4.94
CA LEU A 47 16.98 3.14 3.73
C LEU A 47 18.34 3.49 3.12
N ASN A 48 19.45 3.08 3.75
CA ASN A 48 20.81 3.47 3.38
C ASN A 48 20.98 5.00 3.27
N VAL A 49 20.51 5.73 4.29
CA VAL A 49 20.65 7.19 4.41
C VAL A 49 21.27 7.57 5.76
N ASP A 50 21.75 8.81 5.91
CA ASP A 50 22.21 9.31 7.20
C ASP A 50 21.03 9.53 8.16
N ARG A 51 21.21 9.21 9.45
CA ARG A 51 20.18 9.40 10.50
C ARG A 51 19.67 10.84 10.57
N ARG A 52 20.52 11.82 10.29
CA ARG A 52 20.16 13.25 10.26
C ARG A 52 19.11 13.53 9.18
N VAL A 53 19.17 12.84 8.05
CA VAL A 53 18.15 12.98 6.98
C VAL A 53 16.77 12.56 7.49
N VAL A 54 16.69 11.45 8.24
CA VAL A 54 15.42 11.00 8.85
C VAL A 54 14.89 12.05 9.83
N LYS A 55 15.76 12.54 10.72
CA LYS A 55 15.41 13.57 11.70
C LYS A 55 14.94 14.86 11.03
N GLU A 56 15.65 15.34 10.03
CA GLU A 56 15.29 16.55 9.28
C GLU A 56 13.98 16.37 8.52
N THR A 57 13.73 15.19 7.96
CA THR A 57 12.45 14.88 7.29
C THR A 57 11.29 14.98 8.26
N VAL A 58 11.42 14.41 9.47
CA VAL A 58 10.41 14.55 10.54
C VAL A 58 10.19 16.01 10.93
N ILE A 59 11.26 16.79 11.08
CA ILE A 59 11.15 18.23 11.40
C ILE A 59 10.41 18.97 10.28
N SER A 60 10.73 18.69 9.02
CA SER A 60 10.05 19.29 7.87
C SER A 60 8.56 18.94 7.83
N ILE A 61 8.22 17.66 8.07
CA ILE A 61 6.82 17.19 8.18
C ILE A 61 6.07 17.98 9.25
N LEU A 62 6.64 18.14 10.45
CA LEU A 62 5.96 18.80 11.57
C LEU A 62 5.82 20.33 11.40
N ARG A 63 6.70 20.94 10.62
CA ARG A 63 6.67 22.39 10.32
C ARG A 63 5.61 22.76 9.29
N ASP A 64 5.31 21.84 8.37
CA ASP A 64 4.26 22.02 7.38
C ASP A 64 2.91 21.60 7.98
N PRO A 65 1.92 22.50 8.12
CA PRO A 65 0.65 22.17 8.75
C PRO A 65 -0.12 21.04 8.06
N GLU A 66 -0.09 20.95 6.72
CA GLU A 66 -0.81 19.92 5.97
C GLU A 66 -0.13 18.56 6.12
N LEU A 67 1.19 18.51 5.97
CA LEU A 67 1.95 17.27 6.16
C LEU A 67 1.83 16.78 7.60
N ARG A 68 1.91 17.69 8.58
CA ARG A 68 1.76 17.35 9.99
C ARG A 68 0.46 16.62 10.26
N GLU A 69 -0.68 17.15 9.80
CA GLU A 69 -1.98 16.50 10.02
C GLU A 69 -1.99 15.09 9.42
N ILE A 70 -1.54 14.93 8.18
CA ILE A 70 -1.59 13.61 7.52
C ILE A 70 -0.68 12.60 8.24
N PHE A 71 0.58 12.94 8.46
CA PHE A 71 1.56 12.04 9.05
C PHE A 71 1.30 11.73 10.54
N MET A 72 0.58 12.60 11.25
CA MET A 72 0.17 12.34 12.64
C MET A 72 -0.98 11.34 12.77
N PHE A 73 -1.75 11.12 11.71
CA PHE A 73 -2.89 10.20 11.72
C PHE A 73 -2.68 8.94 10.89
N LEU A 74 -1.53 8.80 10.23
CA LEU A 74 -1.13 7.55 9.58
C LEU A 74 -1.20 6.37 10.56
N LYS A 75 -1.69 5.25 10.06
CA LYS A 75 -1.73 3.97 10.75
C LYS A 75 -1.28 2.87 9.77
N PRO A 76 -0.62 1.82 10.26
CA PRO A 76 -0.36 0.64 9.44
C PRO A 76 -1.68 0.04 8.98
N SER A 77 -1.79 -0.29 7.69
CA SER A 77 -2.98 -0.90 7.08
C SER A 77 -3.23 -2.36 7.50
N GLY A 78 -2.34 -2.94 8.31
CA GLY A 78 -2.35 -4.35 8.68
C GLY A 78 -1.48 -5.22 7.76
N PRO A 79 -1.44 -6.54 7.97
CA PRO A 79 -0.68 -7.45 7.13
C PRO A 79 -1.30 -7.55 5.74
N LEU A 80 -0.46 -7.56 4.71
CA LEU A 80 -0.87 -8.00 3.38
C LEU A 80 -0.89 -9.54 3.37
N LEU A 81 -2.07 -10.13 3.22
CA LEU A 81 -2.26 -11.58 3.34
C LEU A 81 -1.85 -12.34 2.08
N SER A 82 -1.63 -11.67 0.94
CA SER A 82 -1.26 -12.34 -0.31
C SER A 82 0.03 -13.17 -0.18
N GLU A 83 1.03 -12.64 0.53
CA GLU A 83 2.32 -13.30 0.77
C GLU A 83 2.21 -14.58 1.63
N VAL A 84 1.13 -14.71 2.40
CA VAL A 84 0.87 -15.88 3.27
C VAL A 84 -0.40 -16.64 2.87
N ALA A 85 -1.00 -16.30 1.73
CA ALA A 85 -2.30 -16.81 1.33
C ALA A 85 -2.28 -18.34 1.19
N LYS A 86 -1.23 -18.88 0.58
CA LYS A 86 -1.05 -20.33 0.40
C LYS A 86 -1.06 -21.10 1.72
N GLN A 87 -0.39 -20.56 2.75
CA GLN A 87 -0.31 -21.16 4.08
C GLN A 87 -1.66 -21.11 4.81
N LEU A 88 -2.48 -20.10 4.50
CA LEU A 88 -3.83 -19.94 5.02
C LEU A 88 -4.89 -20.70 4.21
N GLY A 89 -4.49 -21.39 3.13
CA GLY A 89 -5.41 -22.06 2.21
C GLY A 89 -6.23 -21.10 1.34
N PHE A 90 -5.81 -19.84 1.25
CA PHE A 90 -6.42 -18.81 0.41
C PHE A 90 -5.82 -18.81 -0.99
N SER A 91 -6.54 -18.23 -1.94
CA SER A 91 -6.09 -17.96 -3.31
C SER A 91 -6.01 -16.46 -3.54
N VAL A 92 -5.04 -16.01 -4.33
CA VAL A 92 -4.84 -14.59 -4.62
C VAL A 92 -5.12 -14.32 -6.10
N ILE A 93 -5.80 -13.22 -6.38
CA ILE A 93 -5.89 -12.64 -7.72
C ILE A 93 -5.26 -11.25 -7.67
N GLU A 94 -4.22 -11.04 -8.47
CA GLU A 94 -3.65 -9.73 -8.72
C GLU A 94 -4.13 -9.23 -10.09
N ILE A 95 -4.75 -8.06 -10.11
CA ILE A 95 -5.34 -7.46 -11.30
C ILE A 95 -4.54 -6.19 -11.61
N TYR A 96 -3.83 -6.22 -12.73
CA TYR A 96 -3.05 -5.11 -13.25
C TYR A 96 -3.93 -4.34 -14.24
N ALA A 97 -4.23 -3.10 -13.89
CA ALA A 97 -5.17 -2.28 -14.65
C ALA A 97 -4.78 -0.81 -14.56
N ASP A 98 -5.47 0.05 -15.32
CA ASP A 98 -5.36 1.49 -15.13
C ASP A 98 -6.02 1.90 -13.80
N SER A 99 -5.20 2.26 -12.81
CA SER A 99 -5.63 2.60 -11.45
C SER A 99 -6.42 3.91 -11.35
N GLU A 100 -6.42 4.74 -12.40
CA GLU A 100 -7.20 5.99 -12.42
C GLU A 100 -8.68 5.75 -12.81
N LYS A 101 -9.00 4.55 -13.31
CA LYS A 101 -10.33 4.22 -13.84
C LYS A 101 -11.23 3.60 -12.77
N PRO A 102 -12.47 4.10 -12.59
CA PRO A 102 -13.37 3.55 -11.59
C PRO A 102 -13.95 2.18 -12.03
N GLY A 103 -14.30 1.35 -11.04
CA GLY A 103 -15.16 0.18 -11.27
C GLY A 103 -14.45 -1.17 -11.37
N ILE A 104 -13.12 -1.22 -11.48
CA ILE A 104 -12.37 -2.50 -11.52
C ILE A 104 -12.66 -3.34 -10.27
N LEU A 105 -12.51 -2.76 -9.08
CA LEU A 105 -12.81 -3.46 -7.81
C LEU A 105 -14.25 -3.94 -7.75
N ALA A 106 -15.22 -3.09 -8.14
CA ALA A 106 -16.64 -3.45 -8.09
C ALA A 106 -16.98 -4.61 -9.03
N LYS A 107 -16.49 -4.56 -10.27
CA LYS A 107 -16.70 -5.61 -11.28
C LYS A 107 -16.02 -6.92 -10.84
N ALA A 108 -14.76 -6.86 -10.43
CA ALA A 108 -14.02 -8.03 -9.96
C ALA A 108 -14.69 -8.67 -8.73
N ALA A 109 -15.08 -7.86 -7.75
CA ALA A 109 -15.77 -8.35 -6.55
C ALA A 109 -17.14 -8.98 -6.90
N SER A 110 -17.87 -8.42 -7.86
CA SER A 110 -19.16 -8.98 -8.31
C SER A 110 -18.98 -10.34 -8.97
N ILE A 111 -17.95 -10.52 -9.79
CA ILE A 111 -17.62 -11.82 -10.42
C ILE A 111 -17.29 -12.85 -9.35
N VAL A 112 -16.40 -12.52 -8.40
CA VAL A 112 -16.04 -13.42 -7.29
C VAL A 112 -17.27 -13.78 -6.44
N ALA A 113 -18.11 -12.79 -6.12
CA ALA A 113 -19.34 -13.02 -5.37
C ALA A 113 -20.34 -13.93 -6.08
N SER A 114 -20.41 -13.87 -7.43
CA SER A 114 -21.28 -14.75 -8.22
C SER A 114 -20.90 -16.23 -8.13
N GLU A 115 -19.65 -16.54 -7.75
CA GLU A 115 -19.19 -17.91 -7.46
C GLU A 115 -19.35 -18.31 -5.98
N ASN A 116 -19.99 -17.45 -5.18
CA ASN A 116 -20.15 -17.63 -3.74
C ASN A 116 -18.79 -17.84 -3.02
N ILE A 117 -17.81 -17.01 -3.38
CA ILE A 117 -16.46 -16.99 -2.79
C ILE A 117 -16.33 -15.72 -1.94
N SER A 118 -15.90 -15.87 -0.69
CA SER A 118 -15.62 -14.74 0.18
C SER A 118 -14.28 -14.09 -0.18
N ILE A 119 -14.27 -12.76 -0.33
CA ILE A 119 -13.05 -11.95 -0.36
C ILE A 119 -12.63 -11.69 1.09
N ARG A 120 -11.44 -12.18 1.47
CA ARG A 120 -10.85 -12.01 2.81
C ARG A 120 -10.09 -10.69 2.92
N GLN A 121 -9.51 -10.22 1.82
CA GLN A 121 -8.83 -8.93 1.75
C GLN A 121 -8.91 -8.37 0.33
N ALA A 122 -9.10 -7.06 0.22
CA ALA A 122 -9.00 -6.33 -1.04
C ALA A 122 -8.07 -5.12 -0.81
N VAL A 123 -6.97 -5.05 -1.55
CA VAL A 123 -5.98 -3.97 -1.46
C VAL A 123 -5.80 -3.36 -2.84
N ALA A 124 -6.15 -2.08 -2.98
CA ALA A 124 -5.81 -1.30 -4.16
C ALA A 124 -4.53 -0.51 -3.87
N GLU A 125 -3.50 -0.74 -4.67
CA GLU A 125 -2.27 0.05 -4.57
C GLU A 125 -2.47 1.47 -5.11
N ASP A 126 -1.78 2.42 -4.50
CA ASP A 126 -1.82 3.83 -4.88
C ASP A 126 -0.83 4.08 -6.05
N PRO A 127 -1.28 4.63 -7.20
CA PRO A 127 -0.41 4.95 -8.34
C PRO A 127 0.72 5.94 -8.01
N ASP A 128 0.54 6.81 -7.03
CA ASP A 128 1.58 7.76 -6.62
C ASP A 128 2.72 7.06 -5.86
N LEU A 129 2.48 5.85 -5.34
CA LEU A 129 3.41 5.08 -4.52
C LEU A 129 3.97 3.86 -5.26
N SER A 130 3.18 3.22 -6.11
CA SER A 130 3.57 2.02 -6.87
C SER A 130 3.74 2.36 -8.36
N PRO A 131 4.90 2.04 -8.99
CA PRO A 131 5.11 2.31 -10.41
C PRO A 131 4.23 1.43 -11.32
N GLU A 132 3.75 0.30 -10.82
CA GLU A 132 2.82 -0.60 -11.51
C GLU A 132 1.73 -1.01 -10.51
N PRO A 133 0.77 -0.10 -10.22
CA PRO A 133 -0.24 -0.33 -9.22
C PRO A 133 -1.17 -1.46 -9.65
N LYS A 134 -1.56 -2.29 -8.68
CA LYS A 134 -2.46 -3.42 -8.89
C LYS A 134 -3.53 -3.50 -7.81
N LEU A 135 -4.64 -4.16 -8.16
CA LEU A 135 -5.64 -4.60 -7.20
C LEU A 135 -5.34 -6.03 -6.78
N ILE A 136 -5.19 -6.26 -5.48
CA ILE A 136 -4.95 -7.58 -4.89
C ILE A 136 -6.22 -8.03 -4.19
N LEU A 137 -6.76 -9.17 -4.60
CA LEU A 137 -7.88 -9.84 -3.95
C LEU A 137 -7.38 -11.15 -3.32
N VAL A 138 -7.53 -11.29 -2.01
CA VAL A 138 -7.28 -12.53 -1.28
C VAL A 138 -8.61 -13.22 -1.04
N LEU A 139 -8.76 -14.43 -1.57
CA LEU A 139 -9.99 -15.19 -1.64
C LEU A 139 -9.92 -16.42 -0.75
N GLU A 140 -11.05 -16.81 -0.17
CA GLU A 140 -11.13 -18.04 0.64
C GLU A 140 -10.78 -19.32 -0.13
N LYS A 141 -11.07 -19.35 -1.43
CA LYS A 141 -10.78 -20.45 -2.34
C LYS A 141 -10.59 -19.91 -3.76
N SER A 142 -9.99 -20.70 -4.64
CA SER A 142 -9.77 -20.30 -6.03
C SER A 142 -11.07 -20.15 -6.81
N THR A 143 -11.09 -19.19 -7.74
CA THR A 143 -12.17 -18.96 -8.70
C THR A 143 -12.09 -19.93 -9.88
N SER A 144 -13.19 -20.08 -10.63
CA SER A 144 -13.16 -20.83 -11.89
C SER A 144 -12.36 -20.11 -12.98
N GLY A 145 -11.95 -20.85 -14.02
CA GLY A 145 -11.34 -20.26 -15.21
C GLY A 145 -12.28 -19.31 -15.96
N GLU A 146 -13.60 -19.51 -15.87
CA GLU A 146 -14.59 -18.61 -16.48
C GLU A 146 -14.63 -17.27 -15.75
N ALA A 147 -14.58 -17.27 -14.41
CA ALA A 147 -14.48 -16.04 -13.63
C ALA A 147 -13.18 -15.27 -13.94
N LEU A 148 -12.05 -15.95 -14.03
CA LEU A 148 -10.78 -15.32 -14.42
C LEU A 148 -10.86 -14.68 -15.80
N LYS A 149 -11.49 -15.36 -16.77
CA LYS A 149 -11.72 -14.81 -18.10
C LYS A 149 -12.59 -13.55 -18.05
N LYS A 150 -13.70 -13.57 -17.29
CA LYS A 150 -14.56 -12.39 -17.10
C LYS A 150 -13.83 -11.23 -16.44
N ILE A 151 -12.93 -11.50 -15.49
CA ILE A 151 -12.09 -10.46 -14.86
C ILE A 151 -11.13 -9.86 -15.88
N LEU A 152 -10.51 -10.68 -16.74
CA LEU A 152 -9.61 -10.21 -17.80
C LEU A 152 -10.34 -9.37 -18.87
N GLU A 153 -11.64 -9.63 -19.08
CA GLU A 153 -12.51 -8.86 -19.99
C GLU A 153 -13.01 -7.54 -19.40
N ILE A 154 -12.74 -7.25 -18.11
CA ILE A 154 -13.03 -5.94 -17.53
C ILE A 154 -12.20 -4.89 -18.28
N GLU A 155 -12.88 -3.84 -18.76
CA GLU A 155 -12.24 -2.67 -19.35
C GLU A 155 -11.09 -2.15 -18.48
N ASP A 156 -9.98 -1.78 -19.14
CA ASP A 156 -8.73 -1.31 -18.54
C ASP A 156 -7.89 -2.37 -17.79
N VAL A 157 -8.34 -3.62 -17.68
CA VAL A 157 -7.51 -4.73 -17.19
C VAL A 157 -6.52 -5.16 -18.28
N LYS A 158 -5.22 -5.12 -17.94
CA LYS A 158 -4.12 -5.49 -18.85
C LYS A 158 -3.65 -6.92 -18.62
N LYS A 159 -3.65 -7.35 -17.36
CA LYS A 159 -3.11 -8.64 -16.93
C LYS A 159 -3.74 -9.07 -15.61
N ILE A 160 -3.87 -10.38 -15.43
CA ILE A 160 -4.16 -11.00 -14.14
C ILE A 160 -3.06 -11.99 -13.78
N SER A 161 -2.79 -12.14 -12.49
CA SER A 161 -1.93 -13.19 -11.91
C SER A 161 -2.70 -13.91 -10.81
N VAL A 162 -2.56 -15.23 -10.72
CA VAL A 162 -3.29 -16.05 -9.75
C VAL A 162 -2.33 -17.05 -9.10
N TYR A 163 -2.38 -17.17 -7.79
CA TYR A 163 -1.58 -18.12 -7.00
C TYR A 163 -2.22 -18.50 -5.66
#